data_AF-A0A0F5JYQ5-F1
#
_entry.id   AF-A0A0F5JYQ5-F1
#
_cell.length_a   1.000
_cell.length_b   1.000
_cell.length_c   1.000
_cell.angle_alpha   90.00
_cell.angle_beta   90.00
_cell.angle_gamma   90.00
#
_symmetry.space_group_name_H-M   'P 1'
#
loop_
_entity.id
_entity.type
_entity.pdbx_description
1 polymer ?
#
loop_
_entity_poly.entity_id
_entity_poly.type
_entity_poly.pdbx_seq_one_letter_code
_entity_poly.pdbx_strand_id
1 'polypeptide(L)'
;MGHCPSCVASRKEQDVNGRLTTHVLDTAAGRPAAGMVIRLTRITAQGGDEMIGTFLTNADGRCAAPLLEGAALTAATYELRFAAGDYFRTVEATRDLSEPRFVDIVILRFGIADPTAHYHVPLLVSPWSYSTYRGS
;
A
#
# COMPACT_ATOMS: atom_id res chain seq x y z
N MET A 1 51.66 5.79 -30.60
CA MET A 1 50.37 5.10 -30.40
C MET A 1 50.12 5.00 -28.90
N GLY A 2 49.46 5.98 -28.31
CA GLY A 2 49.10 5.98 -26.89
C GLY A 2 47.66 5.50 -26.74
N HIS A 3 47.44 4.35 -26.09
CA HIS A 3 46.12 3.87 -25.73
C HIS A 3 45.80 4.27 -24.29
N CYS A 4 44.73 5.05 -24.15
CA CYS A 4 44.10 5.41 -22.88
C CYS A 4 43.31 4.21 -22.34
N PRO A 5 43.50 3.77 -21.08
CA PRO A 5 42.59 2.84 -20.46
C PRO A 5 41.46 3.61 -19.75
N SER A 6 40.32 3.66 -20.44
CA SER A 6 38.96 3.48 -19.95
C SER A 6 38.66 3.84 -18.47
N CYS A 7 37.90 4.92 -18.28
CA CYS A 7 37.06 5.14 -17.10
C CYS A 7 36.07 3.98 -16.96
N VAL A 8 36.32 3.08 -15.99
CA VAL A 8 35.26 2.19 -15.50
C VAL A 8 34.28 3.07 -14.71
N ALA A 9 33.15 3.40 -15.33
CA ALA A 9 32.02 3.98 -14.63
C ALA A 9 31.59 3.01 -13.52
N SER A 10 31.89 3.37 -12.28
CA SER A 10 31.37 2.71 -11.08
C SER A 10 29.85 2.64 -11.20
N ARG A 11 29.29 1.45 -11.46
CA ARG A 11 27.87 1.19 -11.23
C ARG A 11 27.64 1.45 -9.75
N LYS A 12 27.02 2.58 -9.39
CA LYS A 12 26.50 2.77 -8.05
C LYS A 12 25.57 1.60 -7.78
N GLU A 13 25.96 0.75 -6.85
CA GLU A 13 25.08 -0.18 -6.17
C GLU A 13 23.89 0.66 -5.68
N GLN A 14 22.72 0.48 -6.30
CA GLN A 14 21.54 1.25 -5.91
C GLN A 14 21.19 0.80 -4.50
N ASP A 15 21.18 1.74 -3.56
CA ASP A 15 20.79 1.47 -2.19
C ASP A 15 19.33 1.00 -2.18
N VAL A 16 19.13 -0.30 -1.98
CA VAL A 16 17.82 -0.99 -1.99
C VAL A 16 17.16 -0.84 -0.62
N ASN A 17 16.95 0.39 -0.17
CA ASN A 17 16.42 0.70 1.17
C ASN A 17 14.97 1.21 1.15
N GLY A 18 14.36 1.37 -0.03
CA GLY A 18 12.98 1.85 -0.14
C GLY A 18 11.97 0.86 0.43
N ARG A 19 10.82 1.38 0.85
CA ARG A 19 9.74 0.56 1.43
C ARG A 19 8.36 1.14 1.17
N LEU A 20 7.38 0.26 1.00
CA LEU A 20 5.96 0.60 0.95
C LEU A 20 5.29 0.15 2.25
N THR A 21 4.61 1.07 2.91
CA THR A 21 3.87 0.81 4.15
C THR A 21 2.48 1.41 4.08
N THR A 22 1.58 0.89 4.91
CA THR A 22 0.23 1.42 5.08
C THR A 22 -0.15 1.46 6.57
N HIS A 23 -1.20 2.21 6.88
CA HIS A 23 -1.82 2.30 8.18
C HIS A 23 -3.30 2.60 7.95
N VAL A 24 -4.19 1.86 8.59
CA VAL A 24 -5.63 2.02 8.44
C VAL A 24 -6.24 2.50 9.75
N LEU A 25 -6.93 3.63 9.68
CA LEU A 25 -7.67 4.22 10.79
C LEU A 25 -9.18 4.17 10.50
N ASP A 26 -9.92 3.55 11.42
CA ASP A 26 -11.37 3.65 11.49
C ASP A 26 -11.75 4.99 12.12
N THR A 27 -12.22 5.92 11.29
CA THR A 27 -12.58 7.26 11.72
C THR A 27 -13.98 7.34 12.33
N ALA A 28 -14.83 6.33 12.13
CA ALA A 28 -16.14 6.26 12.79
C ALA A 28 -15.99 5.92 14.28
N ALA A 29 -15.04 5.04 14.61
CA ALA A 29 -14.74 4.64 15.98
C ALA A 29 -13.50 5.32 16.60
N GLY A 30 -12.76 6.12 15.81
CA GLY A 30 -11.57 6.84 16.27
C GLY A 30 -10.41 5.93 16.69
N ARG A 31 -10.21 4.79 16.02
CA ARG A 31 -9.23 3.77 16.40
C ARG A 31 -8.57 3.11 15.19
N PRO A 32 -7.42 2.44 15.35
CA PRO A 32 -6.85 1.65 14.27
C PRO A 32 -7.81 0.53 13.82
N ALA A 33 -7.91 0.33 12.51
CA ALA A 33 -8.75 -0.72 11.94
C ALA A 33 -7.99 -2.05 11.93
N ALA A 34 -8.04 -2.76 13.05
CA ALA A 34 -7.38 -4.06 13.21
C ALA A 34 -8.13 -5.18 12.46
N GLY A 35 -7.39 -6.12 11.86
CA GLY A 35 -7.96 -7.26 11.15
C GLY A 35 -8.51 -6.94 9.75
N MET A 36 -8.21 -5.76 9.19
CA MET A 36 -8.59 -5.42 7.82
C MET A 36 -7.69 -6.14 6.81
N VAL A 37 -8.30 -6.83 5.86
CA VAL A 37 -7.61 -7.48 4.74
C VAL A 37 -7.24 -6.45 3.68
N ILE A 38 -6.01 -6.53 3.20
CA ILE A 38 -5.46 -5.65 2.17
C ILE A 38 -4.84 -6.51 1.07
N ARG A 39 -5.19 -6.27 -0.20
CA ARG A 39 -4.53 -6.89 -1.35
C ARG A 39 -3.68 -5.86 -2.06
N LEU A 40 -2.43 -6.23 -2.39
CA LEU A 40 -1.51 -5.41 -3.17
C LEU A 40 -1.32 -6.03 -4.55
N THR A 41 -1.51 -5.20 -5.57
CA THR A 41 -1.27 -5.53 -6.97
C THR A 41 -0.31 -4.53 -7.58
N ARG A 42 0.63 -5.00 -8.40
CA ARG A 42 1.42 -4.16 -9.30
C ARG A 42 0.73 -4.11 -10.66
N ILE A 43 0.55 -2.92 -11.22
CA ILE A 43 0.05 -2.75 -12.57
C ILE A 43 1.24 -2.79 -13.53
N THR A 44 1.22 -3.78 -14.44
CA THR A 44 2.27 -3.99 -15.45
C THR A 44 2.24 -2.88 -16.51
N ALA A 45 3.36 -2.68 -17.22
CA ALA A 45 3.45 -1.68 -18.28
C ALA A 45 2.45 -1.90 -19.43
N GLN A 46 1.99 -3.14 -19.61
CA GLN A 46 1.00 -3.55 -20.60
C GLN A 46 -0.45 -3.40 -20.11
N GLY A 47 -0.65 -2.87 -18.89
CA GLY A 47 -1.98 -2.65 -18.31
C GLY A 47 -2.61 -3.88 -17.65
N GLY A 48 -1.87 -4.98 -17.50
CA GLY A 48 -2.28 -6.15 -16.73
C GLY A 48 -1.95 -6.03 -15.23
N ASP A 49 -2.55 -6.91 -14.42
CA ASP A 49 -2.43 -6.93 -12.96
C ASP A 49 -1.53 -8.08 -12.48
N GLU A 50 -0.48 -7.79 -11.71
CA GLU A 50 0.38 -8.76 -11.02
C GLU A 50 0.05 -8.74 -9.52
N MET A 51 -0.60 -9.79 -9.00
CA MET A 51 -0.88 -9.91 -7.56
C MET A 51 0.43 -10.11 -6.80
N ILE A 52 0.74 -9.19 -5.89
CA ILE A 52 1.94 -9.25 -5.05
C ILE A 52 1.65 -10.03 -3.76
N GLY A 53 0.51 -9.78 -3.13
CA GLY A 53 0.18 -10.44 -1.87
C GLY A 53 -1.09 -9.95 -1.20
N THR A 54 -1.47 -10.68 -0.15
CA THR A 54 -2.56 -10.32 0.76
C THR A 54 -1.99 -10.15 2.16
N PHE A 55 -2.42 -9.08 2.84
CA PHE A 55 -1.92 -8.65 4.13
C PHE A 55 -3.09 -8.44 5.09
N LEU A 56 -2.79 -8.44 6.39
CA LEU A 56 -3.75 -8.20 7.45
C LEU A 56 -3.20 -7.08 8.36
N THR A 57 -4.06 -6.15 8.75
CA THR A 57 -3.68 -5.14 9.75
C THR A 57 -3.68 -5.73 11.15
N ASN A 58 -2.69 -5.33 11.95
CA ASN A 58 -2.52 -5.68 13.35
C ASN A 58 -3.36 -4.75 14.25
N ALA A 59 -3.18 -4.85 15.58
CA ALA A 59 -3.90 -4.03 16.56
C ALA A 59 -3.64 -2.51 16.42
N ASP A 60 -2.53 -2.11 15.79
CA ASP A 60 -2.19 -0.71 15.46
C ASP A 60 -2.62 -0.34 14.03
N GLY A 61 -3.47 -1.12 13.37
CA GLY A 61 -3.96 -0.83 12.01
C GLY A 61 -2.88 -0.91 10.93
N ARG A 62 -1.70 -1.47 11.23
CA ARG A 62 -0.55 -1.60 10.32
C ARG A 62 -0.31 -3.05 9.92
N CYS A 63 0.43 -3.29 8.85
CA CYS A 63 0.94 -4.64 8.57
C CYS A 63 2.17 -4.93 9.44
N ALA A 64 2.43 -6.21 9.74
CA ALA A 64 3.54 -6.63 10.61
C ALA A 64 4.93 -6.28 10.05
N ALA A 65 5.05 -6.20 8.73
CA ALA A 65 6.23 -5.77 7.98
C ALA A 65 5.79 -4.78 6.88
N PRO A 66 6.73 -4.06 6.24
CA PRO A 66 6.43 -3.35 5.00
C PRO A 66 5.75 -4.26 3.97
N LEU A 67 4.82 -3.68 3.20
CA LEU A 67 4.13 -4.41 2.13
C LEU A 67 5.11 -4.81 1.02
N LEU A 68 6.12 -3.97 0.78
CA LEU A 68 7.27 -4.21 -0.08
C LEU A 68 8.48 -3.49 0.54
N GLU A 69 9.67 -4.04 0.34
CA GLU A 69 10.93 -3.43 0.75
C GLU A 69 12.09 -3.85 -0.17
N GLY A 70 13.11 -3.00 -0.22
CA GLY A 70 14.32 -3.20 -1.01
C GLY A 70 14.04 -3.56 -2.46
N ALA A 71 14.66 -4.63 -2.96
CA ALA A 71 14.57 -5.02 -4.37
C ALA A 71 13.15 -5.37 -4.85
N ALA A 72 12.22 -5.66 -3.93
CA ALA A 72 10.83 -5.90 -4.29
C ALA A 72 10.07 -4.61 -4.63
N LEU A 73 10.52 -3.46 -4.11
CA LEU A 73 9.96 -2.17 -4.43
C LEU A 73 10.57 -1.66 -5.74
N THR A 74 9.77 -1.58 -6.79
CA THR A 74 10.18 -1.09 -8.11
C THR A 74 9.33 0.09 -8.54
N ALA A 75 9.85 0.92 -9.45
CA ALA A 75 9.09 2.00 -10.05
C ALA A 75 7.96 1.42 -10.91
N ALA A 76 6.72 1.64 -10.50
CA ALA A 76 5.53 1.13 -11.15
C ALA A 76 4.28 1.82 -10.57
N THR A 77 3.13 1.55 -11.20
CA THR A 77 1.84 1.81 -10.59
C THR A 77 1.45 0.62 -9.72
N TYR A 78 0.97 0.89 -8.52
CA TYR A 78 0.48 -0.10 -7.58
C TYR A 78 -0.98 0.18 -7.23
N GLU A 79 -1.66 -0.85 -6.74
CA GLU A 79 -3.02 -0.77 -6.25
C GLU A 79 -3.15 -1.50 -4.92
N LEU A 80 -3.71 -0.80 -3.92
CA LEU A 80 -4.13 -1.39 -2.66
C LEU A 80 -5.65 -1.50 -2.63
N ARG A 81 -6.16 -2.71 -2.42
CA ARG A 81 -7.59 -2.98 -2.20
C ARG A 81 -7.81 -3.30 -0.73
N PHE A 82 -8.52 -2.44 -0.03
CA PHE A 82 -8.86 -2.58 1.38
C PHE A 82 -10.28 -3.14 1.50
N ALA A 83 -10.44 -4.25 2.23
CA ALA A 83 -11.73 -4.88 2.47
C ALA A 83 -12.49 -4.16 3.61
N ALA A 84 -12.87 -2.91 3.37
CA ALA A 84 -13.49 -2.04 4.37
C ALA A 84 -14.87 -2.53 4.82
N GLY A 85 -15.70 -3.00 3.89
CA GLY A 85 -17.03 -3.54 4.20
C GLY A 85 -16.94 -4.80 5.06
N ASP A 86 -15.99 -5.70 4.76
CA ASP A 86 -15.73 -6.88 5.60
C ASP A 86 -15.31 -6.49 7.01
N TYR A 87 -14.41 -5.51 7.15
CA TYR A 87 -14.05 -4.97 8.45
C TYR A 87 -15.26 -4.39 9.20
N PHE A 88 -16.08 -3.53 8.57
CA PHE A 88 -17.23 -2.91 9.25
C PHE A 88 -18.35 -3.90 9.58
N ARG A 89 -18.44 -5.05 8.91
CA ARG A 89 -19.31 -6.17 9.32
C ARG A 89 -18.90 -6.76 10.67
N THR A 90 -17.62 -6.68 11.05
CA THR A 90 -17.11 -7.18 12.35
C THR A 90 -17.25 -6.16 13.49
N VAL A 91 -17.55 -4.90 13.18
CA VAL A 91 -17.66 -3.83 14.17
C VAL A 91 -19.14 -3.64 14.55
N GLU A 92 -19.47 -3.88 15.82
CA GLU A 92 -20.85 -3.88 16.33
C GLU A 92 -21.66 -2.64 15.89
N ALA A 93 -21.10 -1.45 16.04
CA ALA A 93 -21.78 -0.19 15.71
C ALA A 93 -22.10 -0.02 14.22
N THR A 94 -21.45 -0.79 13.35
CA THR A 94 -21.58 -0.68 11.89
C THR A 94 -21.97 -2.00 11.24
N ARG A 95 -22.22 -3.08 12.00
CA ARG A 95 -22.47 -4.40 11.40
C ARG A 95 -23.79 -4.45 10.62
N ASP A 96 -24.79 -3.67 11.02
CA ASP A 96 -26.16 -3.70 10.48
C ASP A 96 -26.46 -2.55 9.50
N LEU A 97 -25.44 -1.99 8.83
CA LEU A 97 -25.67 -0.97 7.80
C LEU A 97 -26.31 -1.56 6.55
N SER A 98 -26.97 -0.68 5.78
CA SER A 98 -27.64 -1.02 4.53
C SER A 98 -26.68 -1.64 3.51
N GLU A 99 -27.20 -2.61 2.76
CA GLU A 99 -26.53 -3.19 1.60
C GLU A 99 -27.09 -2.60 0.29
N PRO A 100 -26.24 -2.40 -0.74
CA PRO A 100 -24.79 -2.57 -0.71
C PRO A 100 -24.10 -1.51 0.17
N ARG A 101 -23.02 -1.89 0.85
CA ARG A 101 -22.20 -0.93 1.61
C ARG A 101 -21.73 0.20 0.70
N PHE A 102 -21.94 1.44 1.14
CA PHE A 102 -21.47 2.62 0.41
C PHE A 102 -19.94 2.60 0.26
N VAL A 103 -19.22 2.28 1.34
CA VAL A 103 -17.79 1.93 1.32
C VAL A 103 -17.63 0.43 1.59
N ASP A 104 -17.43 -0.36 0.53
CA ASP A 104 -17.19 -1.81 0.61
C ASP A 104 -15.72 -2.15 0.35
N ILE A 105 -15.26 -2.01 -0.91
CA ILE A 105 -13.85 -2.17 -1.27
C ILE A 105 -13.28 -0.81 -1.64
N VAL A 106 -12.31 -0.33 -0.86
CA VAL A 106 -11.58 0.90 -1.20
C VAL A 106 -10.37 0.52 -2.05
N ILE A 107 -10.31 1.07 -3.26
CA ILE A 107 -9.21 0.85 -4.20
C ILE A 107 -8.38 2.12 -4.29
N LEU A 108 -7.13 2.05 -3.85
CA LEU A 108 -6.17 3.15 -3.98
C LEU A 108 -5.12 2.78 -5.02
N ARG A 109 -5.14 3.48 -6.16
CA ARG A 109 -4.12 3.35 -7.21
C ARG A 109 -3.13 4.51 -7.11
N PHE A 110 -1.84 4.21 -7.04
CA PHE A 110 -0.79 5.20 -6.85
C PHE A 110 0.51 4.80 -7.56
N GLY A 111 1.34 5.79 -7.88
CA GLY A 111 2.64 5.59 -8.51
C GLY A 111 3.77 5.61 -7.50
N ILE A 112 4.74 4.71 -7.70
CA ILE A 112 6.06 4.78 -7.07
C ILE A 112 7.05 5.14 -8.18
N ALA A 113 7.72 6.28 -8.00
CA ALA A 113 8.67 6.83 -8.96
C ALA A 113 10.12 6.65 -8.51
N ASP A 114 10.36 6.69 -7.19
CA ASP A 114 11.68 6.51 -6.58
C ASP A 114 11.70 5.22 -5.74
N PRO A 115 12.25 4.12 -6.24
CA PRO A 115 12.33 2.85 -5.52
C PRO A 115 13.17 2.87 -4.24
N THR A 116 13.90 3.96 -3.98
CA THR A 116 14.73 4.12 -2.78
C THR A 116 14.01 4.88 -1.65
N ALA A 117 12.87 5.50 -1.94
CA ALA A 117 12.14 6.27 -0.95
C ALA A 117 11.20 5.40 -0.09
N HIS A 118 10.85 5.92 1.09
CA HIS A 118 9.73 5.40 1.88
C HIS A 118 8.43 5.99 1.32
N TYR A 119 7.51 5.10 0.93
CA TYR A 119 6.13 5.43 0.61
C TYR A 119 5.22 4.96 1.74
N HIS A 120 4.56 5.92 2.39
CA HIS A 120 3.48 5.63 3.33
C HIS A 120 2.14 6.00 2.68
N VAL A 121 1.27 5.01 2.47
CA VAL A 121 -0.05 5.21 1.84
C VAL A 121 -1.13 4.76 2.84
N PRO A 122 -1.53 5.63 3.79
CA PRO A 122 -2.53 5.29 4.79
C PRO A 122 -3.95 5.38 4.22
N LEU A 123 -4.88 4.76 4.93
CA LEU A 123 -6.32 4.86 4.69
C LEU A 123 -7.01 5.34 5.97
N LEU A 124 -7.68 6.48 5.91
CA LEU A 124 -8.63 6.89 6.93
C LEU A 124 -10.02 6.57 6.39
N VAL A 125 -10.80 5.76 7.11
CA VAL A 125 -12.04 5.21 6.56
C VAL A 125 -13.15 5.14 7.60
N SER A 126 -14.36 5.46 7.14
CA SER A 126 -15.63 5.19 7.80
C SER A 126 -16.52 4.39 6.84
N PRO A 127 -17.68 3.88 7.27
CA PRO A 127 -18.63 3.24 6.35
C PRO A 127 -19.17 4.16 5.24
N TRP A 128 -18.95 5.48 5.34
CA TRP A 128 -19.55 6.48 4.45
C TRP A 128 -18.53 7.37 3.75
N SER A 129 -17.25 7.28 4.11
CA SER A 129 -16.20 8.13 3.56
C SER A 129 -14.83 7.50 3.72
N TYR A 130 -13.89 7.90 2.88
CA TYR A 130 -12.49 7.61 3.10
C TYR A 130 -11.61 8.73 2.55
N SER A 131 -10.37 8.78 3.04
CA SER A 131 -9.33 9.63 2.49
C SER A 131 -7.97 8.92 2.56
N THR A 132 -7.06 9.39 1.71
CA THR A 132 -5.67 8.94 1.69
C THR A 132 -4.77 10.11 1.32
N TYR A 133 -3.47 9.92 1.50
CA TYR A 133 -2.43 10.87 1.10
C TYR A 133 -1.10 10.12 0.93
N ARG A 134 -0.08 10.78 0.39
CA ARG A 134 1.30 10.26 0.41
C ARG A 134 2.00 10.78 1.66
N GLY A 135 2.25 9.91 2.64
CA GLY A 135 3.10 10.18 3.79
C GLY A 135 4.58 9.91 3.51
N SER A 136 5.42 10.39 4.42
CA SER A 136 6.88 10.21 4.44
C SER A 136 7.31 9.03 5.29
#